data_AF-A0A7V7XGV7-F1
#
_entry.id   AF-A0A7V7XGV7-F1
#
_cell.length_a   1.000
_cell.length_b   1.000
_cell.length_c   1.000
_cell.angle_alpha   90.00
_cell.angle_beta   90.00
_cell.angle_gamma   90.00
#
_symmetry.space_group_name_H-M   'P 1'
#
loop_
_entity.id
_entity.type
_entity.pdbx_description
1 polymer ?
#
loop_
_entity_poly.entity_id
_entity_poly.type
_entity_poly.pdbx_seq_one_letter_code
_entity_poly.pdbx_strand_id
1 'polypeptide(L)'
;MDGIFGVGPAEILIIVFVLMVIGGPRNTVKWAREAGKVIHQLRMMWSRMMNELEKELGDDGKEIMKTAQELTRGVNQLRSTANPRALASRTTRFIEELAAEPEKPQNGAKGAAPQTSAPSAADDETTKYAAWLPPEKKE
;
A
#
# COMPACT_ATOMS: atom_id res chain seq x y z
N MET A 1 9.24 -7.11 2.15
CA MET A 1 9.35 -7.54 0.73
C MET A 1 9.94 -6.35 0.01
N ASP A 2 11.26 -6.23 0.02
CA ASP A 2 11.92 -5.03 -0.46
C ASP A 2 12.07 -5.14 -1.98
N GLY A 3 11.56 -4.15 -2.72
CA GLY A 3 11.68 -4.09 -4.18
C GLY A 3 13.12 -3.77 -4.63
N ILE A 4 13.33 -3.74 -5.96
CA ILE A 4 14.66 -3.55 -6.60
C ILE A 4 15.34 -2.19 -6.28
N PHE A 5 14.67 -1.32 -5.52
CA PHE A 5 15.16 -0.03 -5.03
C PHE A 5 14.94 0.16 -3.51
N GLY A 6 14.67 -0.90 -2.74
CA GLY A 6 14.21 -0.78 -1.34
C GLY A 6 12.79 -0.23 -1.20
N VAL A 7 12.07 -0.08 -2.32
CA VAL A 7 10.70 0.42 -2.41
C VAL A 7 9.84 -0.69 -3.00
N GLY A 8 8.94 -1.23 -2.19
CA GLY A 8 7.95 -2.20 -2.64
C GLY A 8 6.67 -1.52 -3.17
N PRO A 9 5.73 -2.33 -3.69
CA PRO A 9 4.45 -1.81 -4.18
C PRO A 9 3.63 -1.12 -3.08
N ALA A 10 3.77 -1.56 -1.82
CA ALA A 10 3.12 -0.93 -0.67
C ALA A 10 3.68 0.47 -0.39
N GLU A 11 5.00 0.63 -0.47
CA GLU A 11 5.69 1.90 -0.28
C GLU A 11 5.34 2.89 -1.40
N ILE A 12 5.21 2.43 -2.65
CA ILE A 12 4.72 3.28 -3.74
C ILE A 12 3.31 3.80 -3.44
N LEU A 13 2.41 2.98 -2.89
CA LEU A 13 1.07 3.43 -2.51
C LEU A 13 1.13 4.50 -1.42
N ILE A 14 2.01 4.35 -0.43
CA ILE A 14 2.21 5.36 0.63
C ILE A 14 2.72 6.67 0.02
N ILE A 15 3.69 6.61 -0.90
CA ILE A 15 4.21 7.81 -1.58
C ILE A 15 3.10 8.49 -2.37
N VAL A 16 2.31 7.74 -3.14
CA VAL A 16 1.16 8.27 -3.90
C VAL A 16 0.13 8.90 -2.96
N PHE A 17 -0.12 8.28 -1.80
CA PHE A 17 -1.03 8.81 -0.79
C PHE A 17 -0.51 10.12 -0.20
N VAL A 18 0.77 10.21 0.15
CA VAL A 18 1.40 11.46 0.63
C VAL A 18 1.32 12.55 -0.43
N LEU A 19 1.61 12.24 -1.70
CA LEU A 19 1.45 13.18 -2.81
C LEU A 19 0.00 13.63 -2.98
N MET A 20 -0.97 12.75 -2.74
CA MET A 20 -2.39 13.03 -2.78
C MET A 20 -2.84 13.96 -1.64
N VAL A 21 -2.23 13.83 -0.46
CA VAL A 21 -2.48 14.73 0.68
C VAL A 21 -1.86 16.11 0.43
N ILE A 22 -0.60 16.17 -0.02
CA ILE A 22 0.14 17.42 -0.24
C ILE A 22 -0.42 18.19 -1.46
N GLY A 23 -0.52 17.51 -2.60
CA GLY A 23 -0.97 18.12 -3.86
C GLY A 23 -2.48 18.19 -4.00
N GLY A 24 -3.21 17.41 -3.20
CA GLY A 24 -4.65 17.21 -3.34
C GLY A 24 -4.99 16.17 -4.42
N PRO A 25 -6.11 15.46 -4.26
CA PRO A 25 -6.52 14.37 -5.16
C PRO A 25 -6.80 14.81 -6.59
N ARG A 26 -7.23 16.06 -6.78
CA ARG A 26 -7.50 16.60 -8.11
C ARG A 26 -6.22 16.90 -8.89
N ASN A 27 -5.12 17.21 -8.21
CA ASN A 27 -3.86 17.56 -8.88
C ASN A 27 -3.01 16.33 -9.16
N THR A 28 -2.95 15.34 -8.25
CA THR A 28 -2.24 14.09 -8.52
C THR A 28 -2.78 13.36 -9.75
N VAL A 29 -4.11 13.35 -9.93
CA VAL A 29 -4.73 12.78 -11.13
C VAL A 29 -4.41 13.59 -12.38
N LYS A 30 -4.28 14.91 -12.30
CA LYS A 30 -3.84 15.75 -13.43
C LYS A 30 -2.40 15.42 -13.83
N TRP A 31 -1.48 15.39 -12.86
CA TRP A 31 -0.08 15.03 -13.10
C TRP A 31 0.07 13.61 -13.66
N ALA A 32 -0.71 12.65 -13.17
CA ALA A 32 -0.73 11.29 -13.71
C ALA A 32 -1.15 11.26 -15.19
N ARG A 33 -2.13 12.07 -15.59
CA ARG A 33 -2.55 12.20 -16.99
C ARG A 33 -1.45 12.83 -17.86
N GLU A 34 -0.77 13.84 -17.35
CA GLU A 34 0.35 14.49 -18.06
C GLU A 34 1.52 13.51 -18.25
N ALA A 35 1.93 12.82 -17.18
CA ALA A 35 2.94 11.78 -17.24
C ALA A 35 2.55 10.66 -18.22
N GLY A 36 1.28 10.24 -18.22
CA GLY A 36 0.77 9.23 -19.15
C GLY A 36 0.93 9.64 -20.63
N LYS A 37 0.72 10.92 -20.96
CA LYS A 37 0.96 11.42 -22.33
C LYS A 37 2.43 11.35 -22.71
N VAL A 38 3.32 11.72 -21.80
CA VAL A 38 4.78 11.65 -22.03
C VAL A 38 5.24 10.22 -22.20
N ILE A 39 4.78 9.30 -21.33
CA ILE A 39 5.09 7.87 -21.41
C ILE A 39 4.58 7.28 -22.73
N HIS A 40 3.39 7.70 -23.18
CA HIS A 40 2.85 7.25 -24.46
C HIS A 40 3.74 7.69 -25.64
N GLN A 41 4.19 8.94 -25.64
CA GLN A 41 5.13 9.45 -26.66
C GLN A 41 6.46 8.69 -26.62
N LEU A 42 7.02 8.48 -25.42
CA LEU A 42 8.26 7.72 -25.24
C LEU A 42 8.12 6.29 -25.78
N ARG A 43 6.98 5.63 -25.53
CA ARG A 43 6.72 4.29 -26.07
C ARG A 43 6.66 4.28 -27.60
N MET A 44 6.07 5.29 -28.22
CA MET A 44 6.06 5.40 -29.69
C MET A 44 7.47 5.61 -30.24
N MET A 45 8.27 6.49 -29.63
CA MET A 45 9.67 6.74 -30.04
C MET A 45 10.54 5.49 -29.84
N TRP A 46 10.38 4.81 -28.72
CA TRP A 46 11.08 3.56 -28.41
C TRP A 46 10.77 2.47 -29.44
N SER A 47 9.50 2.36 -29.86
CA SER A 47 9.10 1.36 -30.86
C SER A 47 9.77 1.63 -32.22
N ARG A 48 9.97 2.91 -32.58
CA ARG A 48 10.68 3.29 -33.80
C ARG A 48 12.17 2.96 -33.72
N MET A 49 12.83 3.34 -32.61
CA MET A 49 14.22 2.96 -32.36
C MET A 49 14.43 1.45 -32.41
N MET A 50 13.53 0.68 -31.78
CA MET A 50 13.63 -0.78 -31.79
C MET A 50 13.47 -1.36 -33.20
N ASN A 51 12.57 -0.81 -34.02
CA ASN A 51 12.39 -1.24 -35.40
C ASN A 51 13.62 -0.91 -36.29
N GLU A 52 14.29 0.22 -36.05
CA GLU A 52 15.52 0.59 -36.74
C GLU A 52 16.70 -0.28 -36.28
N LEU A 53 16.81 -0.52 -34.97
CA LEU A 53 17.77 -1.46 -34.37
C LEU A 53 17.56 -2.89 -34.88
N GLU A 54 16.32 -3.35 -35.05
CA GLU A 54 16.00 -4.66 -35.63
C GLU A 54 16.49 -4.78 -37.09
N LYS A 55 16.43 -3.67 -37.83
CA LYS A 55 16.90 -3.61 -39.21
C LYS A 55 18.43 -3.60 -39.32
N GLU A 56 19.13 -3.04 -38.32
CA GLU A 56 20.59 -2.89 -38.34
C GLU A 56 21.35 -3.99 -37.58
N LEU A 57 20.85 -4.50 -36.46
CA LEU A 57 21.56 -5.48 -35.61
C LEU A 57 21.33 -6.95 -36.02
N GLY A 58 20.39 -7.25 -36.93
CA GLY A 58 20.19 -8.61 -37.43
C GLY A 58 19.91 -9.64 -36.32
N ASP A 59 20.79 -10.65 -36.18
CA ASP A 59 20.59 -11.79 -35.26
C ASP A 59 20.76 -11.42 -33.77
N ASP A 60 21.63 -10.48 -33.43
CA ASP A 60 21.91 -10.09 -32.03
C ASP A 60 20.72 -9.35 -31.38
N GLY A 61 19.88 -8.69 -32.19
CA GLY A 61 18.66 -8.03 -31.73
C GLY A 61 17.56 -9.01 -31.30
N LYS A 62 17.61 -10.27 -31.74
CA LYS A 62 16.55 -11.27 -31.48
C LYS A 62 16.49 -11.69 -30.02
N GLU A 63 17.62 -11.76 -29.32
CA GLU A 63 17.65 -12.14 -27.89
C GLU A 63 17.02 -11.05 -27.01
N ILE A 64 17.33 -9.78 -27.29
CA ILE A 64 16.75 -8.64 -26.59
C ILE A 64 15.24 -8.60 -26.83
N MET A 65 14.81 -8.83 -28.07
CA MET A 65 13.39 -8.84 -28.42
C MET A 65 12.64 -10.00 -27.77
N LYS A 66 13.25 -11.19 -27.70
CA LYS A 66 12.69 -12.34 -27.00
C LYS A 66 12.50 -12.04 -25.51
N THR A 67 13.50 -11.45 -24.87
CA THR A 67 13.45 -11.04 -23.46
C THR A 67 12.34 -10.01 -23.22
N ALA A 68 12.24 -8.99 -24.08
CA ALA A 68 11.18 -7.99 -24.00
C ALA A 68 9.78 -8.58 -24.23
N GLN A 69 9.66 -9.55 -25.14
CA GLN A 69 8.40 -10.23 -25.43
C GLN A 69 7.98 -11.14 -24.26
N GLU A 70 8.92 -11.86 -23.65
CA GLU A 70 8.68 -12.67 -22.46
C GLU A 70 8.26 -11.80 -21.27
N LEU A 71 8.93 -10.67 -21.05
CA LEU A 71 8.53 -9.71 -20.01
C LEU A 71 7.13 -9.18 -20.25
N THR A 72 6.81 -8.79 -21.50
CA THR A 72 5.47 -8.29 -21.86
C THR A 72 4.39 -9.37 -21.65
N ARG A 73 4.69 -10.63 -21.98
CA ARG A 73 3.80 -11.77 -21.72
C ARG A 73 3.60 -11.99 -20.23
N GLY A 74 4.68 -11.95 -19.43
CA GLY A 74 4.61 -12.05 -17.97
C GLY A 74 3.73 -10.97 -17.36
N VAL A 75 3.89 -9.72 -17.80
CA VAL A 75 3.04 -8.60 -17.36
C VAL A 75 1.58 -8.81 -17.76
N ASN A 76 1.31 -9.25 -18.99
CA ASN A 76 -0.06 -9.52 -19.45
C ASN A 76 -0.72 -10.67 -18.69
N GLN A 77 0.04 -11.71 -18.33
CA GLN A 77 -0.44 -12.83 -17.54
C GLN A 77 -0.69 -12.44 -16.08
N LEU A 78 0.14 -11.55 -15.52
CA LEU A 78 -0.13 -10.97 -14.21
C LEU A 78 -1.41 -10.11 -14.23
N ARG A 79 -1.64 -9.38 -15.31
CA ARG A 79 -2.86 -8.57 -15.50
C ARG A 79 -4.11 -9.44 -15.70
N SER A 80 -4.00 -10.59 -16.37
CA SER A 80 -5.14 -11.49 -16.57
C SER A 80 -5.51 -12.27 -15.31
N THR A 81 -4.53 -12.60 -14.46
CA THR A 81 -4.76 -13.23 -13.16
C THR A 81 -5.28 -12.22 -12.12
N ALA A 82 -4.79 -10.98 -12.15
CA ALA A 82 -5.32 -9.89 -11.35
C ALA A 82 -6.61 -9.33 -11.97
N ASN A 83 -7.75 -10.03 -11.83
CA ASN A 83 -9.04 -9.57 -12.33
C ASN A 83 -9.44 -8.23 -11.65
N PRO A 84 -9.31 -7.08 -12.34
CA PRO A 84 -9.51 -5.77 -11.71
C PRO A 84 -10.97 -5.57 -11.31
N ARG A 85 -11.90 -6.25 -12.00
CA ARG A 85 -13.33 -6.19 -11.71
C ARG A 85 -13.66 -6.91 -10.40
N ALA A 86 -13.00 -8.04 -10.15
CA ALA A 86 -13.15 -8.76 -8.89
C ALA A 86 -12.60 -7.94 -7.71
N LEU A 87 -11.42 -7.32 -7.87
CA LEU A 87 -10.87 -6.41 -6.86
C LEU A 87 -11.77 -5.20 -6.61
N ALA A 88 -12.22 -4.52 -7.67
CA ALA A 88 -13.12 -3.38 -7.54
C ALA A 88 -14.39 -3.75 -6.77
N SER A 89 -15.02 -4.89 -7.07
CA SER A 89 -16.22 -5.34 -6.36
C SER A 89 -15.97 -5.61 -4.87
N ARG A 90 -14.78 -6.11 -4.49
CA ARG A 90 -14.40 -6.31 -3.09
C ARG A 90 -14.18 -4.96 -2.39
N THR A 91 -13.47 -4.04 -3.03
CA THR A 91 -13.22 -2.70 -2.47
C THR A 91 -14.52 -1.92 -2.29
N THR A 92 -15.44 -1.95 -3.26
CA THR A 92 -16.74 -1.27 -3.12
C THR A 92 -17.54 -1.81 -1.94
N ARG A 93 -17.57 -3.14 -1.74
CA ARG A 93 -18.24 -3.75 -0.57
C ARG A 93 -17.60 -3.32 0.74
N PHE A 94 -16.27 -3.27 0.83
CA PHE A 94 -15.57 -2.77 2.00
C PHE A 94 -15.89 -1.30 2.30
N ILE A 95 -15.93 -0.45 1.27
CA ILE A 95 -16.29 0.96 1.44
C ILE A 95 -17.75 1.11 1.87
N GLU A 96 -18.66 0.31 1.30
CA GLU A 96 -20.07 0.28 1.68
C GLU A 96 -20.25 -0.18 3.13
N GLU A 97 -19.51 -1.20 3.57
CA GLU A 97 -19.51 -1.69 4.96
C GLU A 97 -19.01 -0.61 5.93
N LEU A 98 -17.93 0.10 5.58
CA LEU A 98 -17.40 1.23 6.35
C LEU A 98 -18.34 2.45 6.34
N ALA A 99 -19.09 2.67 5.26
CA ALA A 99 -20.05 3.76 5.14
C ALA A 99 -21.41 3.44 5.80
N ALA A 100 -21.78 2.16 5.87
CA ALA A 100 -23.00 1.65 6.48
C ALA A 100 -22.89 1.45 8.00
N GLU A 101 -21.78 1.87 8.62
CA GLU A 101 -21.62 1.90 10.08
C GLU A 101 -21.75 3.34 10.63
N PRO A 102 -22.98 3.89 10.77
CA PRO A 102 -23.24 5.03 11.63
C PRO A 102 -23.57 4.53 13.06
N GLU A 103 -22.74 4.97 14.01
CA GLU A 103 -22.96 5.08 15.47
C GLU A 103 -23.82 4.02 16.20
N LYS A 104 -23.17 3.22 17.05
CA LYS A 104 -23.76 2.81 18.33
C LYS A 104 -22.89 3.31 19.48
N PRO A 105 -23.34 4.30 20.28
CA PRO A 105 -22.69 4.64 21.54
C PRO A 105 -23.11 3.57 22.57
N GLN A 106 -22.24 2.62 22.87
CA GLN A 106 -22.38 1.83 24.09
C GLN A 106 -21.57 2.48 25.20
N ASN A 107 -22.20 3.46 25.86
CA ASN A 107 -21.92 3.74 27.25
C ASN A 107 -23.02 3.07 28.08
N GLY A 108 -22.65 2.02 28.80
CA GLY A 108 -23.53 1.26 29.70
C GLY A 108 -22.72 0.77 30.88
N ALA A 109 -22.37 1.69 31.78
CA ALA A 109 -21.80 1.35 33.08
C ALA A 109 -22.86 0.70 34.00
N LYS A 110 -22.57 -0.51 34.48
CA LYS A 110 -22.99 -1.14 35.76
C LYS A 110 -22.42 -2.57 35.73
N GLY A 111 -21.40 -2.97 36.48
CA GLY A 111 -21.18 -2.75 37.91
C GLY A 111 -21.78 -3.92 38.68
N ALA A 112 -21.01 -5.01 38.88
CA ALA A 112 -21.06 -5.95 40.02
C ALA A 112 -20.26 -7.23 39.69
N ALA A 113 -19.09 -7.41 40.31
CA ALA A 113 -18.57 -8.74 40.61
C ALA A 113 -19.23 -9.23 41.90
N PRO A 114 -19.44 -10.55 42.12
CA PRO A 114 -18.39 -11.34 42.77
C PRO A 114 -18.31 -12.84 42.43
N GLN A 115 -17.21 -13.46 42.88
CA GLN A 115 -16.88 -14.89 43.08
C GLN A 115 -15.91 -15.48 42.04
N THR A 116 -14.60 -15.50 42.31
CA THR A 116 -13.82 -16.37 43.23
C THR A 116 -13.58 -17.77 42.65
N SER A 117 -12.36 -17.99 42.19
CA SER A 117 -11.62 -19.26 42.29
C SER A 117 -10.13 -18.92 42.17
N ALA A 118 -9.44 -18.84 43.31
CA ALA A 118 -7.97 -18.80 43.37
C ALA A 118 -7.41 -20.22 43.10
N PRO A 119 -6.15 -20.38 42.66
CA PRO A 119 -5.06 -20.35 43.65
C PRO A 119 -3.75 -19.66 43.20
N SER A 120 -3.16 -18.95 44.17
CA SER A 120 -1.75 -18.97 44.61
C SER A 120 -0.61 -19.14 43.58
N ALA A 121 0.22 -18.10 43.40
CA ALA A 121 1.60 -18.04 43.92
C ALA A 121 2.35 -16.75 43.50
N ALA A 122 2.80 -16.00 44.51
CA ALA A 122 4.02 -15.18 44.62
C ALA A 122 4.37 -14.13 43.53
N ASP A 123 4.16 -12.86 43.92
CA ASP A 123 5.13 -11.74 43.94
C ASP A 123 6.10 -11.54 42.76
N ASP A 124 5.90 -10.47 41.97
CA ASP A 124 6.84 -9.32 41.81
C ASP A 124 6.37 -8.40 40.64
N GLU A 125 5.57 -7.37 40.91
CA GLU A 125 5.30 -6.27 39.95
C GLU A 125 5.34 -4.90 40.68
N THR A 126 6.46 -4.61 41.35
CA THR A 126 6.68 -3.30 41.99
C THR A 126 7.06 -2.16 41.02
N THR A 127 6.85 -2.33 39.71
CA THR A 127 7.50 -1.50 38.69
C THR A 127 6.57 -1.01 37.59
N LYS A 128 5.38 -0.49 37.92
CA LYS A 128 4.47 0.02 36.88
C LYS A 128 3.89 1.41 37.06
N TYR A 129 4.03 2.04 38.23
CA TYR A 129 3.37 3.33 38.49
C TYR A 129 4.25 4.37 39.21
N ALA A 130 5.57 4.33 39.02
CA ALA A 130 6.51 5.28 39.65
C ALA A 130 6.80 6.55 38.83
N ALA A 131 5.98 6.89 37.83
CA ALA A 131 6.29 7.99 36.90
C ALA A 131 5.65 9.35 37.27
N TRP A 132 4.75 9.42 38.25
CA TRP A 132 3.96 10.64 38.53
C TRP A 132 3.74 10.93 40.02
N LEU A 133 4.80 10.89 40.84
CA LEU A 133 4.77 11.56 42.15
C LEU A 133 5.60 12.85 42.10
N PRO A 134 5.04 14.01 42.49
CA PRO A 134 5.82 15.24 42.65
C PRO A 134 6.75 15.11 43.87
N PRO A 135 7.93 15.76 43.87
CA PRO A 135 8.85 15.65 44.99
C PRO A 135 8.30 16.38 46.22
N GLU A 136 8.17 15.68 47.35
CA GLU A 136 7.85 16.29 48.64
C GLU A 136 9.01 17.19 49.09
N LYS A 137 8.71 18.48 49.32
CA LYS A 137 9.64 19.42 49.95
C LYS A 137 9.74 19.07 51.43
N LYS A 138 10.94 18.68 51.88
CA LYS A 138 11.31 18.67 53.30
C LYS A 138 11.69 20.09 53.72
N GLU A 139 11.32 20.45 54.94
CA GLU A 139 11.47 21.77 55.60
C GLU A 139 12.85 22.42 55.46
#